data_AF-A0A955TTJ0-F1
#
_entry.id   AF-A0A955TTJ0-F1
#
_cell.length_a   1.000
_cell.length_b   1.000
_cell.length_c   1.000
_cell.angle_alpha   90.00
_cell.angle_beta   90.00
_cell.angle_gamma   90.00
#
_symmetry.space_group_name_H-M   'P 1'
#
loop_
_entity.id
_entity.type
_entity.pdbx_description
1 polymer ?
#
loop_
_entity_poly.entity_id
_entity_poly.type
_entity_poly.pdbx_seq_one_letter_code
_entity_poly.pdbx_strand_id
1 'polypeptide(L)' 'MQAIKNKVLSRIYGHGRGWAFTKVDFVADFGEVNIHQGLSSLTRAGKIRRVLRGVYDYPGQSELLGQVLSPDIDQVAQA' A
#
# COMPACT_ATOMS: atom_id res chain seq x y z
N MET A 1 19.14 -5.72 10.92
CA MET A 1 17.70 -5.88 11.24
C MET A 1 16.92 -4.84 10.44
N GLN A 2 16.16 -5.23 9.41
CA GLN A 2 15.40 -4.26 8.61
C GLN A 2 14.20 -3.76 9.43
N ALA A 3 13.95 -2.44 9.46
CA ALA A 3 12.76 -1.88 10.10
C ALA A 3 11.48 -2.48 9.49
N ILE A 4 10.46 -2.77 10.29
CA ILE A 4 9.18 -3.38 9.86
C ILE A 4 8.57 -2.66 8.65
N LYS A 5 8.66 -1.32 8.63
CA LYS A 5 8.28 -0.46 7.50
C LYS A 5 8.86 -0.90 6.15
N ASN A 6 10.14 -1.29 6.12
CA ASN A 6 10.81 -1.69 4.89
C ASN A 6 10.35 -3.08 4.42
N LYS A 7 10.00 -3.99 5.36
CA LYS A 7 9.43 -5.30 5.00
C LYS A 7 8.03 -5.14 4.42
N VAL A 8 7.19 -4.31 5.03
CA VAL A 8 5.86 -3.95 4.51
C VAL A 8 5.98 -3.34 3.12
N LEU A 9 6.89 -2.37 2.94
CA LEU A 9 7.11 -1.73 1.64
C LEU A 9 7.61 -2.71 0.58
N SER A 10 8.52 -3.62 0.94
CA SER A 10 9.01 -4.66 0.04
C SER A 10 7.88 -5.58 -0.43
N ARG A 11 6.94 -5.95 0.46
CA ARG A 11 5.79 -6.77 0.10
C ARG A 11 4.85 -6.04 -0.84
N ILE A 12 4.56 -4.76 -0.56
CA ILE A 12 3.76 -3.89 -1.45
C ILE A 12 4.37 -3.82 -2.84
N TYR A 13 5.70 -3.63 -2.94
CA TYR A 13 6.38 -3.61 -4.23
C TYR A 13 6.37 -4.97 -4.94
N GLY A 14 6.41 -6.08 -4.20
CA GLY A 14 6.31 -7.43 -4.74
C GLY A 14 4.97 -7.73 -5.42
N HIS A 15 3.87 -7.13 -4.96
CA HIS A 15 2.56 -7.21 -5.62
C HIS A 15 2.43 -6.31 -6.85
N GLY A 16 3.29 -5.29 -6.98
CA GLY A 16 3.28 -4.38 -8.11
C GLY A 16 2.29 -3.22 -7.96
N ARG A 17 2.39 -2.27 -8.90
CA ARG A 17 1.52 -1.09 -8.92
C ARG A 17 0.08 -1.47 -9.29
N GLY A 18 -0.88 -0.75 -8.74
CA GLY A 18 -2.31 -1.01 -8.87
C GLY A 18 -2.87 -1.89 -7.76
N TRP A 19 -2.03 -2.61 -7.01
CA TRP A 19 -2.49 -3.44 -5.91
C TRP A 19 -3.13 -2.61 -4.79
N ALA A 20 -4.32 -3.01 -4.37
CA ALA A 20 -5.01 -2.48 -3.20
C ALA A 20 -4.99 -3.51 -2.06
N PHE A 21 -4.91 -3.02 -0.84
CA PHE A 21 -4.68 -3.85 0.35
C PHE A 21 -5.18 -3.19 1.63
N THR A 22 -5.32 -4.00 2.67
CA THR A 22 -5.63 -3.56 4.03
C THR A 22 -4.51 -3.93 5.00
N LYS A 23 -4.69 -3.61 6.29
CA LYS A 23 -3.74 -4.05 7.33
C LYS A 23 -3.71 -5.57 7.50
N VAL A 24 -4.79 -6.27 7.12
CA VAL A 24 -4.97 -7.71 7.34
C VAL A 24 -3.95 -8.49 6.52
N ASP A 25 -3.61 -8.01 5.32
CA ASP A 25 -2.58 -8.59 4.46
C ASP A 25 -1.21 -8.72 5.15
N PHE A 26 -0.95 -7.89 6.16
CA PHE A 26 0.34 -7.79 6.83
C PHE A 26 0.33 -8.34 8.27
N VAL A 27 -0.84 -8.55 8.87
CA VAL A 27 -0.95 -8.79 10.33
C VAL A 27 -0.29 -10.09 10.77
N ALA A 28 -0.36 -11.13 9.94
CA ALA A 28 0.23 -12.44 10.21
C ALA A 28 1.77 -12.39 10.30
N ASP A 29 2.41 -11.47 9.57
CA ASP A 29 3.87 -11.42 9.45
C ASP A 29 4.53 -10.40 10.40
N PHE A 30 3.79 -9.37 10.84
CA PHE A 30 4.39 -8.18 11.45
C PHE A 30 3.75 -7.68 12.77
N GLY A 31 2.59 -8.19 13.16
CA GLY A 31 1.86 -7.75 14.37
C GLY A 31 1.19 -6.38 14.24
N GLU A 32 0.05 -6.19 14.91
CA GLU A 32 -0.92 -5.12 14.59
C GLU A 32 -0.44 -3.68 14.88
N VAL A 33 0.22 -3.45 16.02
CA VAL A 33 0.62 -2.09 16.46
C VAL A 33 1.63 -1.45 15.47
N ASN A 34 2.56 -2.23 14.95
CA ASN A 34 3.62 -1.73 14.08
C ASN A 34 3.14 -1.41 12.65
N ILE A 35 2.04 -2.04 12.21
CA ILE A 35 1.50 -1.86 10.86
C ILE A 35 0.83 -0.49 10.71
N HIS A 36 0.04 -0.05 11.69
CA HIS A 36 -0.65 1.25 11.62
C HIS A 36 0.32 2.42 11.46
N GLN A 37 1.40 2.44 12.24
CA GLN A 37 2.42 3.48 12.13
C GLN A 37 3.20 3.37 10.80
N GLY A 38 3.50 2.15 10.36
CA GLY A 38 4.14 1.89 9.06
C GLY A 38 3.33 2.43 7.88
N LEU A 39 2.05 2.06 7.77
CA LEU A 39 1.15 2.51 6.71
C LEU A 39 0.93 4.02 6.73
N SER A 40 0.79 4.61 7.92
CA SER A 40 0.69 6.07 8.08
C SER A 40 1.96 6.77 7.57
N SER A 41 3.14 6.27 7.94
CA SER A 41 4.42 6.81 7.49
C SER A 41 4.62 6.68 5.98
N LEU A 42 4.24 5.53 5.39
CA LEU A 42 4.34 5.28 3.95
C LEU A 42 3.37 6.16 3.14
N THR A 43 2.16 6.38 3.66
CA THR A 43 1.18 7.29 3.06
C THR A 43 1.71 8.73 3.07
N ARG A 44 2.23 9.20 4.22
CA ARG A 44 2.82 10.55 4.32
C ARG A 44 4.04 10.73 3.40
N ALA A 45 4.80 9.67 3.17
CA ALA A 45 5.94 9.68 2.25
C ALA A 45 5.53 9.55 0.77
N GLY A 46 4.24 9.47 0.44
CA GLY A 46 3.74 9.34 -0.92
C GLY A 46 4.08 8.01 -1.60
N LYS A 47 4.46 6.99 -0.83
CA LYS A 47 4.79 5.66 -1.39
C LYS A 47 3.55 4.84 -1.72
N ILE A 48 2.51 5.00 -0.91
CA ILE A 48 1.19 4.40 -1.07
C ILE A 48 0.14 5.51 -0.91
N ARG A 49 -1.07 5.28 -1.41
CA ARG A 49 -2.21 6.18 -1.25
C ARG A 49 -3.26 5.50 -0.38
N ARG A 50 -3.93 6.29 0.46
CA ARG A 50 -5.10 5.82 1.21
C ARG A 50 -6.34 6.13 0.38
N VAL A 51 -7.05 5.09 -0.08
CA VAL A 51 -8.24 5.24 -0.93
C VAL A 51 -9.46 5.53 -0.08
N LEU A 52 -9.64 4.75 1.01
CA LEU A 52 -10.70 4.94 2.00
C LEU A 52 -10.23 4.49 3.39
N ARG A 53 -11.11 4.55 4.39
CA ARG A 53 -10.72 4.21 5.77
C ARG A 53 -10.33 2.73 5.88
N GLY A 54 -9.02 2.50 5.91
CA GLY A 54 -8.45 1.17 6.14
C GLY A 54 -7.98 0.44 4.88
N VAL A 55 -8.29 0.99 3.69
CA VAL A 55 -7.85 0.48 2.40
C VAL A 55 -6.86 1.44 1.77
N TYR A 56 -5.81 0.87 1.22
CA TYR A 56 -4.69 1.56 0.62
C TYR A 56 -4.41 0.96 -0.76
N ASP A 57 -3.76 1.72 -1.62
CA ASP A 57 -3.26 1.22 -2.89
C ASP A 57 -1.80 1.65 -3.12
N TYR A 58 -1.08 0.85 -3.91
CA TYR A 58 0.20 1.27 -4.48
C TYR A 58 -0.05 1.90 -5.86
N PRO A 59 0.01 3.24 -6.00
CA PRO A 59 -0.54 3.88 -7.19
C PRO A 59 0.13 3.43 -8.50
N GLY A 60 -0.72 3.12 -9.48
CA GLY A 60 -0.35 2.97 -10.88
C GLY A 60 0.27 4.23 -11.47
N GLN A 61 1.09 4.05 -12.50
CA GLN A 61 1.61 5.14 -13.34
C GLN A 61 1.19 4.85 -14.78
N SER A 62 0.73 5.88 -15.48
CA SER A 62 0.46 5.80 -16.92
C SER A 62 1.67 6.34 -17.67
N GLU A 63 2.31 5.50 -18.47
CA GLU A 63 3.38 5.95 -19.36
C GLU A 63 2.83 6.88 -20.45
N LEU A 64 1.65 6.57 -20.98
CA LEU A 64 0.99 7.36 -22.02
C LEU A 64 0.64 8.78 -21.54
N LEU A 65 0.10 8.89 -20.32
CA LEU A 65 -0.35 10.16 -19.76
C LEU A 65 0.72 10.85 -18.90
N GLY A 66 1.83 10.18 -18.60
CA GLY A 66 2.89 10.69 -17.73
C GLY A 66 2.42 11.01 -16.30
N GLN A 67 1.34 10.37 -15.83
CA GLN A 67 0.69 10.73 -14.57
C GLN A 67 0.31 9.51 -13.71
N VAL A 68 0.06 9.77 -12.43
CA VAL A 68 -0.46 8.77 -11.49
C VAL A 68 -1.88 8.39 -11.89
N LEU A 69 -2.16 7.09 -11.92
CA LEU A 69 -3.49 6.58 -12.21
C LEU A 69 -4.45 6.75 -11.02
N SER A 70 -5.74 6.85 -11.34
CA SER A 70 -6.84 6.60 -10.41
C SER A 70 -6.66 5.25 -9.70
N PRO A 71 -7.19 5.05 -8.49
CA PRO A 71 -7.22 3.72 -7.90
C PRO A 71 -7.96 2.75 -8.82
N ASP A 72 -7.47 1.53 -8.93
CA ASP A 72 -8.21 0.44 -9.57
C ASP A 72 -9.37 0.05 -8.64
N ILE A 73 -10.60 0.30 -9.10
CA ILE A 73 -11.81 0.14 -8.27
C ILE A 73 -12.06 -1.34 -7.96
N ASP A 74 -11.76 -2.24 -8.89
CA ASP A 74 -11.96 -3.67 -8.68
C ASP A 74 -10.96 -4.20 -7.67
N GLN A 75 -9.70 -3.75 -7.71
CA GLN A 75 -8.72 -4.07 -6.67
C GLN A 75 -9.16 -3.55 -5.31
N VAL A 76 -9.62 -2.29 -5.24
CA VAL A 76 -10.09 -1.69 -3.98
C VAL A 76 -11.28 -2.46 -3.39
N ALA A 77 -12.17 -3.00 -4.22
CA ALA A 77 -13.30 -3.81 -3.77
C ALA A 77 -12.89 -5.19 -3.22
N GLN A 78 -11.75 -5.73 -3.65
CA GLN A 78 -11.23 -7.04 -3.22
C GLN A 78 -10.27 -6.96 -2.02
N ALA A 79 -9.91 -5.75 -1.58
CA ALA A 79 -8.92 -5.49 -0.54
C ALA A 79 -9.41 -5.76 0.90
#